data_AF-A0A4Z0P412-F1
#
_entry.id   AF-A0A4Z0P412-F1
#
_cell.length_a   1.000
_cell.length_b   1.000
_cell.length_c   1.000
_cell.angle_alpha   90.00
_cell.angle_beta   90.00
_cell.angle_gamma   90.00
#
_symmetry.space_group_name_H-M   'P 1'
#
loop_
_entity.id
_entity.type
_entity.pdbx_description
1 polymer ?
#
loop_
_entity_poly.entity_id
_entity_poly.type
_entity_poly.pdbx_seq_one_letter_code
_entity_poly.pdbx_strand_id
1 'polypeptide(L)' 'MANPMTLHTHEQDFRNLITITATARGLHQSFIKKDYWVTWVLRNMADSAVADHVVFNYSR' A
#
# COMPACT_ATOMS: atom_id res chain seq x y z
N MET A 1 2.99 -16.32 6.99
CA MET A 1 3.29 -15.28 8.00
C MET A 1 2.20 -14.22 7.92
N ALA A 2 1.82 -13.57 9.02
CA ALA A 2 0.83 -12.49 8.97
C ALA A 2 1.35 -11.32 8.12
N ASN A 3 0.49 -10.72 7.30
CA ASN A 3 0.86 -9.55 6.49
C ASN A 3 1.21 -8.38 7.43
N PRO A 4 2.44 -7.84 7.41
CA PRO A 4 2.86 -6.77 8.32
C PRO A 4 2.23 -5.41 7.96
N MET A 5 1.60 -5.25 6.80
CA MET A 5 0.96 -4.00 6.38
C MET A 5 -0.44 -3.82 6.98
N THR A 6 -0.49 -3.57 8.29
CA THR A 6 -1.74 -3.42 9.05
C THR A 6 -2.10 -1.97 9.36
N LEU A 7 -1.37 -0.98 8.86
CA LEU A 7 -1.57 0.42 9.24
C LEU A 7 -3.02 0.91 9.04
N HIS A 8 -3.66 0.46 7.96
CA HIS A 8 -5.06 0.75 7.65
C HIS A 8 -6.09 0.29 8.72
N THR A 9 -5.73 -0.61 9.63
CA THR A 9 -6.60 -1.02 10.74
C THR A 9 -6.64 0.02 11.86
N HIS A 10 -5.72 0.98 11.85
CA HIS A 10 -5.63 2.09 12.80
C HIS A 10 -5.98 3.39 12.08
N GLU A 11 -7.27 3.65 11.91
CA GLU A 11 -7.79 4.63 10.97
C GLU A 11 -7.23 6.06 11.17
N GLN A 12 -7.07 6.47 12.43
CA GLN A 12 -6.54 7.80 12.77
C GLN A 12 -5.05 7.92 12.43
N ASP A 13 -4.24 6.93 12.82
CA ASP A 13 -2.81 6.90 12.52
C ASP A 13 -2.57 6.81 11.02
N PHE A 14 -3.38 6.04 10.31
CA PHE A 14 -3.32 5.92 8.86
C PHE A 14 -3.56 7.27 8.16
N ARG A 15 -4.60 8.01 8.55
CA ARG A 15 -4.87 9.36 8.02
C ARG A 15 -3.75 10.36 8.33
N ASN A 16 -3.26 10.34 9.58
CA ASN A 16 -2.20 11.23 10.02
C ASN A 16 -0.92 10.98 9.22
N LEU A 17 -0.51 9.72 9.07
CA LEU A 17 0.70 9.36 8.34
C LEU A 17 0.59 9.63 6.83
N ILE A 18 -0.59 9.47 6.22
CA ILE A 18 -0.83 9.92 4.84
C ILE A 18 -0.57 11.42 4.72
N THR A 19 -1.11 12.21 5.65
CA THR A 19 -0.98 13.67 5.63
C THR A 19 0.48 14.10 5.84
N ILE A 20 1.13 13.58 6.88
CA ILE A 20 2.54 13.88 7.20
C ILE A 20 3.45 13.52 6.02
N THR A 21 3.25 12.34 5.42
CA THR A 21 4.07 11.88 4.29
C THR A 21 3.83 12.74 3.04
N ALA A 22 2.57 13.05 2.72
CA ALA A 22 2.22 13.89 1.59
C ALA A 22 2.86 15.28 1.72
N THR A 23 2.74 15.90 2.90
CA THR A 23 3.37 17.19 3.20
C THR A 23 4.90 17.12 3.11
N ALA A 24 5.54 16.13 3.74
CA ALA A 24 6.98 15.98 3.75
C ALA A 24 7.58 15.71 2.35
N ARG A 25 6.78 15.12 1.44
CA ARG A 25 7.22 14.79 0.07
C ARG A 25 6.74 15.79 -0.99
N GLY A 26 5.94 16.79 -0.61
CA GLY A 26 5.32 17.71 -1.58
C GLY A 26 4.39 16.99 -2.58
N LEU A 27 3.76 15.89 -2.16
CA LEU A 27 2.89 15.07 -3.00
C LEU A 27 1.43 15.21 -2.58
N HIS A 28 0.52 14.94 -3.51
CA HIS A 28 -0.90 14.86 -3.18
C HIS A 28 -1.18 13.62 -2.33
N GLN A 29 -2.02 13.76 -1.29
CA GLN A 29 -2.37 12.65 -0.39
C GLN A 29 -2.91 11.42 -1.13
N SER A 30 -3.61 11.63 -2.25
CA SER A 30 -4.13 10.53 -3.08
C SER A 30 -3.02 9.62 -3.63
N PHE A 31 -1.82 10.14 -3.88
CA PHE A 31 -0.69 9.32 -4.33
C PHE A 31 -0.16 8.43 -3.22
N ILE A 32 -0.01 8.98 -2.00
CA ILE A 32 0.43 8.21 -0.83
C ILE A 32 -0.60 7.13 -0.49
N LYS A 33 -1.89 7.48 -0.47
CA LYS A 33 -2.98 6.54 -0.21
C LYS A 33 -3.01 5.43 -1.26
N LYS A 34 -2.89 5.77 -2.54
CA LYS A 34 -2.88 4.80 -3.64
C LYS A 34 -1.69 3.84 -3.52
N ASP A 35 -0.49 4.37 -3.29
CA ASP A 35 0.74 3.60 -3.16
C ASP A 35 0.66 2.56 -2.02
N TYR A 36 0.12 2.99 -0.88
CA TYR A 36 -0.16 2.10 0.25
C TYR A 36 -1.08 0.93 -0.12
N TRP A 37 -2.23 1.21 -0.77
CA TRP A 37 -3.19 0.17 -1.14
C TRP A 37 -2.64 -0.78 -2.20
N VAL A 38 -1.91 -0.27 -3.20
CA VAL A 38 -1.26 -1.10 -4.21
C VAL A 38 -0.28 -2.05 -3.54
N THR A 39 0.60 -1.53 -2.67
CA THR A 39 1.59 -2.35 -1.95
C THR A 39 0.91 -3.39 -1.06
N TRP A 40 -0.18 -3.03 -0.39
CA TRP A 40 -0.96 -3.98 0.42
C TRP A 40 -1.55 -5.11 -0.43
N VAL A 41 -2.19 -4.80 -1.56
CA VAL A 41 -2.74 -5.81 -2.47
C VAL A 41 -1.64 -6.72 -3.00
N LEU A 42 -0.54 -6.15 -3.48
CA LEU A 42 0.62 -6.92 -3.97
C LEU A 42 1.18 -7.86 -2.90
N ARG A 43 1.27 -7.39 -1.65
CA ARG A 43 1.73 -8.23 -0.54
C ARG A 43 0.78 -9.41 -0.28
N ASN A 44 -0.53 -9.17 -0.28
CA ASN A 44 -1.51 -10.25 -0.11
C ASN A 44 -1.49 -11.24 -1.28
N MET A 45 -1.28 -10.77 -2.50
CA MET A 45 -1.14 -11.66 -3.67
C MET A 45 0.13 -12.49 -3.61
N ALA A 46 1.24 -11.91 -3.15
CA ALA A 46 2.50 -12.63 -2.97
C ALA A 46 2.41 -13.77 -1.93
N ASP A 47 1.55 -13.63 -0.93
CA ASP A 47 1.29 -14.66 0.10
C ASP A 47 0.11 -15.58 -0.28
N SER A 48 -0.45 -15.48 -1.50
CA SER A 48 -1.63 -16.24 -1.95
C SER A 48 -1.28 -17.50 -2.75
N ALA A 49 -2.25 -18.40 -2.90
CA ALA A 49 -2.10 -19.63 -3.70
C ALA A 49 -1.85 -19.38 -5.21
N VAL A 50 -2.05 -18.15 -5.68
CA VAL A 50 -1.82 -17.77 -7.08
C VAL A 50 -0.53 -16.99 -7.28
N ALA A 51 0.30 -16.84 -6.25
CA ALA A 51 1.54 -16.06 -6.32
C ALA A 51 2.44 -16.47 -7.50
N ASP A 52 2.57 -17.78 -7.75
CA ASP A 52 3.38 -18.33 -8.85
C ASP A 52 2.72 -18.21 -10.25
N HIS A 53 1.47 -17.75 -10.30
CA HIS A 53 0.69 -17.62 -11.53
C HIS A 53 0.43 -16.16 -11.93
N VAL A 54 0.91 -15.19 -11.16
CA VAL A 54 0.66 -13.77 -11.39
C VAL A 54 1.98 -13.04 -11.62
N VAL A 55 2.08 -12.32 -12.74
CA VAL A 55 3.17 -11.37 -13.00
C VAL A 55 2.61 -9.96 -12.94
N PHE A 56 3.19 -9.12 -12.08
CA PHE A 56 2.87 -7.70 -12.08
C PHE A 56 3.56 -7.03 -13.27
N ASN A 57 2.78 -6.65 -14.27
CA ASN A 57 3.27 -5.90 -15.44
C ASN A 57 2.95 -4.41 -15.27
N TYR A 58 3.96 -3.57 -15.39
CA TYR A 58 3.78 -2.13 -15.53
C TYR A 58 4.08 -1.75 -16.99
N SER A 59 3.03 -1.51 -17.77
CA SER A 59 3.20 -0.95 -19.12
C SER A 59 3.55 0.53 -19.01
N ARG A 60 4.62 0.94 -19.70
CA ARG A 60 4.85 2.35 -20.03
C ARG A 60 3.86 2.84 -21.09
#